data_AF-H4F0I7-F1
#
_entry.id   AF-H4F0I7-F1
#
_cell.length_a   1.000
_cell.length_b   1.000
_cell.length_c   1.000
_cell.angle_alpha   90.00
_cell.angle_beta   90.00
_cell.angle_gamma   90.00
#
_symmetry.space_group_name_H-M   'P 1'
#
loop_
_entity.id
_entity.type
_entity.pdbx_description
1 polymer ?
#
loop_
_entity_poly.entity_id
_entity_poly.type
_entity_poly.pdbx_seq_one_letter_code
_entity_poly.pdbx_strand_id
1 'polypeptide(L)' 'MSDKNTSAEAKPYEPIAFAKKHRISVEDAKAIIEKHGADRKSADKEGRRVSV' A
#
# COMPACT_ATOMS: atom_id res chain seq x y z
N MET A 1 7.65 15.25 -26.61
CA MET A 1 6.54 14.32 -26.27
C MET A 1 6.61 14.12 -24.77
N SER A 2 6.13 15.08 -23.98
CA SER A 2 4.72 15.23 -23.55
C SER A 2 4.40 14.25 -22.41
N ASP A 3 4.61 14.80 -21.21
CA ASP A 3 3.98 14.52 -19.92
C ASP A 3 3.54 13.09 -19.63
N LYS A 4 4.33 12.43 -18.76
CA LYS A 4 3.95 11.24 -17.98
C LYS A 4 2.85 11.58 -16.97
N ASN A 5 1.69 12.03 -17.43
CA ASN A 5 0.52 12.17 -16.57
C ASN A 5 -0.49 11.07 -16.88
N THR A 6 -0.11 9.85 -16.56
CA THR A 6 -1.10 8.86 -16.13
C THR A 6 -0.90 8.72 -14.63
N SER A 7 -1.35 9.74 -13.91
CA SER A 7 -1.94 9.55 -12.60
C SER A 7 -3.11 8.58 -12.80
N ALA A 8 -2.79 7.30 -13.02
CA ALA A 8 -3.73 6.22 -12.77
C ALA A 8 -4.01 6.37 -11.30
N GLU A 9 -5.14 7.03 -10.99
CA GLU A 9 -5.69 7.24 -9.67
C GLU A 9 -5.24 6.08 -8.81
N ALA A 10 -4.19 6.32 -8.03
CA ALA A 10 -3.49 5.29 -7.30
C ALA A 10 -4.43 4.97 -6.15
N LYS A 11 -5.49 4.21 -6.45
CA LYS A 11 -6.51 3.84 -5.48
C LYS A 11 -5.72 3.33 -4.28
N PRO A 12 -5.89 3.95 -3.09
CA PRO A 12 -5.21 3.51 -1.90
C PRO A 12 -5.41 2.00 -1.82
N TYR A 13 -4.34 1.27 -1.51
CA TYR A 13 -4.45 -0.18 -1.39
C TYR A 13 -5.64 -0.48 -0.48
N GLU A 14 -6.52 -1.38 -0.90
CA GLU A 14 -7.58 -1.81 0.01
C GLU A 14 -6.91 -2.49 1.22
N PRO A 15 -7.17 -2.04 2.46
CA PRO A 15 -6.52 -2.60 3.65
C PRO A 15 -6.68 -4.11 3.76
N ILE A 16 -7.83 -4.63 3.33
CA ILE A 16 -8.12 -6.06 3.33
C ILE A 16 -7.24 -6.81 2.31
N ALA A 17 -7.09 -6.27 1.10
CA ALA A 17 -6.26 -6.89 0.06
C ALA A 17 -4.77 -6.83 0.45
N PHE A 18 -4.33 -5.72 1.03
CA PHE A 18 -2.98 -5.54 1.52
C PHE A 18 -2.66 -6.48 2.69
N ALA A 19 -3.56 -6.56 3.67
CA ALA A 19 -3.46 -7.49 4.79
C ALA A 19 -3.31 -8.94 4.33
N LYS A 20 -4.17 -9.39 3.41
CA LYS A 20 -4.11 -10.75 2.84
C LYS A 20 -2.80 -11.00 2.09
N LYS A 21 -2.35 -10.05 1.27
CA LYS A 21 -1.12 -10.16 0.48
C LYS A 21 0.12 -10.30 1.36
N HIS A 22 0.17 -9.52 2.44
CA HIS A 22 1.29 -9.51 3.37
C HIS A 22 1.05 -10.40 4.59
N ARG A 23 -0.05 -11.15 4.69
CA ARG A 23 -0.38 -11.97 5.88
C ARG A 23 -0.26 -11.21 7.21
N ILE A 24 -0.60 -9.94 7.21
CA ILE A 24 -0.62 -9.08 8.40
C ILE A 24 -2.06 -8.82 8.85
N SER A 25 -2.23 -8.20 10.01
CA SER A 25 -3.55 -7.78 10.46
C SER A 25 -4.11 -6.64 9.58
N VAL A 26 -5.45 -6.52 9.53
CA VAL A 26 -6.11 -5.42 8.80
C VAL A 26 -5.77 -4.06 9.42
N GLU A 27 -5.54 -4.01 10.73
CA GLU A 27 -5.15 -2.79 11.44
C GLU A 27 -3.73 -2.36 11.07
N ASP A 28 -2.76 -3.30 10.98
CA ASP A 28 -1.42 -2.99 10.47
C ASP A 28 -1.46 -2.55 9.02
N ALA A 29 -2.28 -3.21 8.20
CA ALA A 29 -2.48 -2.83 6.81
C ALA A 29 -3.02 -1.40 6.69
N LYS A 30 -4.04 -1.03 7.48
CA LYS A 30 -4.57 0.34 7.52
C LYS A 30 -3.49 1.33 7.95
N ALA A 31 -2.77 1.05 9.04
CA ALA A 31 -1.71 1.93 9.52
C ALA A 31 -0.62 2.16 8.46
N ILE A 32 -0.26 1.11 7.70
CA ILE A 32 0.71 1.20 6.60
C ILE A 32 0.14 2.01 5.44
N ILE A 33 -1.12 1.80 5.05
CA ILE A 33 -1.76 2.53 3.95
C ILE A 33 -1.98 3.99 4.33
N GLU A 34 -2.32 4.30 5.58
CA GLU A 34 -2.48 5.66 6.09
C GLU A 34 -1.13 6.39 6.18
N LYS A 35 -0.08 5.68 6.64
CA LYS A 35 1.29 6.21 6.75
C LYS A 35 1.95 6.48 5.39
N HIS A 36 1.70 5.63 4.40
CA HIS A 36 2.35 5.72 3.07
C HIS A 36 1.43 6.28 1.98
N GLY A 37 0.12 6.33 2.20
CA GLY A 37 -0.87 6.88 1.27
C GLY A 37 -0.80 6.24 -0.12
N ALA A 38 -0.45 7.06 -1.12
CA ALA A 38 -0.31 6.64 -2.51
C ALA A 38 1.00 5.88 -2.81
N ASP A 39 1.97 5.85 -1.88
CA ASP A 39 3.25 5.20 -2.05
C ASP A 39 3.17 3.68 -1.84
N ARG A 40 2.64 2.99 -2.86
CA ARG A 40 2.51 1.53 -2.90
C ARG A 40 3.81 0.77 -2.64
N LYS A 41 4.95 1.28 -3.09
CA LYS A 41 6.28 0.66 -2.86
C LYS A 41 6.66 0.67 -1.39
N SER A 42 6.47 1.82 -0.74
CA SER A 42 6.81 2.02 0.67
C SER A 42 5.86 1.22 1.56
N ALA A 43 4.56 1.21 1.21
CA ALA A 43 3.58 0.35 1.85
C ALA A 43 3.99 -1.13 1.78
N ASP A 44 4.22 -1.68 0.57
CA ASP A 44 4.58 -3.10 0.36
C ASP A 44 5.87 -3.51 1.09
N LYS A 45 6.85 -2.59 1.20
CA LYS A 45 8.09 -2.80 1.97
C LYS A 45 7.81 -2.89 3.47
N GLU A 46 6.96 -2.03 4.00
CA GLU A 46 6.54 -2.06 5.41
C GLU A 46 5.69 -3.32 5.69
N GLY A 47 4.75 -3.66 4.79
CA GLY A 47 3.92 -4.86 4.91
C GLY A 47 4.76 -6.15 4.96
N ARG A 48 5.80 -6.24 4.12
CA ARG A 48 6.78 -7.35 4.21
C ARG A 48 7.60 -7.38 5.49
N ARG A 49 7.83 -6.23 6.14
CA ARG A 49 8.54 -6.16 7.43
C ARG A 49 7.66 -6.58 8.61
N VAL A 50 6.36 -6.29 8.54
CA VAL A 50 5.39 -6.65 9.59
C VAL A 50 4.97 -8.12 9.47
N SER A 51 5.04 -8.70 8.26
CA SER A 51 4.82 -10.12 7.96
C SER A 51 5.95 -11.03 8.46
N VAL A 52 6.26 -10.99 9.76
CA VAL A 52 7.20 -11.92 10.41
C VAL A 52 6.49 -13.11 11.02
#